data_AF-A0A1X7EW93-F1
#
_entry.id   AF-A0A1X7EW93-F1
#
_cell.length_a   1.000
_cell.length_b   1.000
_cell.length_c   1.000
_cell.angle_alpha   90.00
_cell.angle_beta   90.00
_cell.angle_gamma   90.00
#
_symmetry.space_group_name_H-M   'P 1'
#
loop_
_entity.id
_entity.type
_entity.pdbx_description
1 polymer ?
#
loop_
_entity_poly.entity_id
_entity_poly.type
_entity_poly.pdbx_seq_one_letter_code
_entity_poly.pdbx_strand_id
1 'polypeptide(L)' 'DCWHEEHDHVSVDAVIRVVVANAGRARALVSALAPKVAGREGACAQGCHTALDNAIMTAPSHRDPAMLEKLSLIVKRTLG' A
#
# COMPACT_ATOMS: atom_id res chain seq x y z
N ASP A 1 14.71 -11.19 -7.80
CA ASP A 1 13.78 -11.27 -8.94
C ASP A 1 14.53 -11.98 -10.05
N CYS A 2 14.17 -13.21 -10.38
CA CYS A 2 15.01 -14.09 -11.21
C CYS A 2 14.23 -14.78 -12.34
N TRP A 3 13.06 -14.25 -12.71
CA TRP A 3 12.18 -14.86 -13.73
C TRP A 3 12.61 -14.54 -15.17
N HIS A 4 13.64 -13.70 -15.37
CA HIS A 4 14.11 -13.33 -16.71
C HIS A 4 15.45 -14.02 -17.01
N GLU A 5 15.44 -14.96 -17.95
CA GLU A 5 16.61 -15.80 -18.29
C GLU A 5 17.72 -15.04 -19.03
N GLU A 6 17.38 -13.96 -19.74
CA GLU A 6 18.35 -13.14 -20.52
C GLU A 6 19.02 -12.01 -19.71
N HIS A 7 18.70 -11.87 -18.42
CA HIS A 7 19.32 -10.86 -17.56
C HIS A 7 20.13 -11.53 -16.45
N ASP A 8 21.25 -10.89 -16.08
CA ASP A 8 22.05 -11.30 -14.94
C ASP A 8 21.17 -11.48 -13.70
N HIS A 9 21.32 -12.62 -13.03
CA HIS A 9 20.58 -12.91 -11.81
C HIS A 9 20.79 -11.78 -10.79
N VAL A 10 19.69 -11.31 -10.20
CA VAL A 10 19.73 -10.31 -9.13
C VAL A 10 20.49 -10.90 -7.94
N SER A 11 21.71 -10.43 -7.72
CA SER A 11 22.53 -10.80 -6.56
C SER A 11 22.26 -9.88 -5.38
N VAL A 12 22.51 -10.37 -4.16
CA VAL A 12 22.39 -9.57 -2.93
C VAL A 12 23.29 -8.33 -2.99
N ASP A 13 24.53 -8.46 -3.48
CA ASP A 13 25.46 -7.34 -3.63
C ASP A 13 24.96 -6.28 -4.62
N ALA A 14 24.32 -6.70 -5.71
CA ALA A 14 23.71 -5.77 -6.66
C ALA A 14 22.55 -5.00 -6.01
N VAL A 15 21.70 -5.67 -5.23
CA VAL A 15 20.61 -5.02 -4.49
C VAL A 15 21.14 -4.03 -3.46
N ILE A 16 22.13 -4.42 -2.64
CA ILE A 16 22.72 -3.54 -1.61
C ILE A 16 23.29 -2.28 -2.27
N ARG A 17 24.03 -2.43 -3.38
CA ARG A 17 24.60 -1.29 -4.11
C ARG A 17 23.52 -0.31 -4.58
N VAL A 18 22.44 -0.82 -5.17
CA VAL A 18 21.32 0.00 -5.66
C VAL A 18 20.59 0.67 -4.50
N VAL A 19 20.33 -0.05 -3.40
CA VAL A 19 19.66 0.49 -2.22
C VAL A 19 20.48 1.62 -1.60
N VAL A 20 21.78 1.41 -1.38
CA VAL A 20 22.68 2.43 -0.81
C VAL A 20 22.76 3.66 -1.72
N ALA A 21 22.91 3.45 -3.03
CA ALA A 21 22.96 4.55 -4.00
C ALA A 21 21.66 5.39 -4.03
N ASN A 22 20.51 4.79 -3.70
CA ASN A 22 19.21 5.48 -3.74
C ASN A 22 18.68 5.91 -2.36
N ALA A 23 19.24 5.43 -1.26
CA ALA A 23 18.73 5.70 0.09
C ALA A 23 18.62 7.20 0.40
N GLY A 24 19.65 7.98 0.02
CA GLY A 24 19.63 9.44 0.18
C GLY A 24 18.53 10.12 -0.63
N ARG A 25 18.30 9.68 -1.87
CA ARG A 25 17.25 10.20 -2.76
C ARG A 25 15.85 9.87 -2.21
N ALA A 26 15.65 8.64 -1.74
CA ALA A 26 14.40 8.22 -1.14
C ALA A 26 14.07 9.04 0.12
N ARG A 27 15.06 9.23 1.01
CA ARG A 27 14.88 10.07 2.20
C ARG A 27 14.52 11.51 1.83
N ALA A 28 15.25 12.11 0.89
CA ALA A 28 14.97 13.47 0.44
C ALA A 28 13.56 13.61 -0.14
N LEU A 29 13.13 12.65 -0.97
CA LEU A 29 11.78 12.63 -1.54
C LEU A 29 10.70 12.54 -0.45
N VAL A 30 10.83 11.62 0.51
CA VAL A 30 9.86 11.45 1.60
C VAL A 30 9.79 12.71 2.46
N SER A 31 10.93 13.29 2.84
CA SER A 31 10.99 14.53 3.62
C SER A 31 10.35 15.71 2.89
N ALA A 32 10.48 15.79 1.56
CA ALA A 32 9.85 16.83 0.75
C ALA A 32 8.35 16.59 0.51
N LEU A 33 7.90 15.34 0.48
CA LEU A 33 6.50 14.97 0.23
C LEU A 33 5.63 15.10 1.48
N ALA A 34 6.13 14.68 2.64
CA ALA A 34 5.37 14.67 3.90
C ALA A 34 4.63 15.99 4.21
N PRO A 35 5.27 17.18 4.18
CA PRO A 35 4.54 18.43 4.45
C PRO A 35 3.50 18.78 3.38
N LYS A 36 3.68 18.34 2.13
CA LYS A 36 2.72 18.61 1.04
C LYS A 36 1.42 17.85 1.20
N VAL A 37 1.46 16.70 1.85
CA VAL A 37 0.26 15.86 2.09
C VAL A 37 -0.34 16.07 3.48
N ALA A 38 0.37 16.76 4.38
CA ALA A 38 -0.06 16.98 5.77
C ALA A 38 -1.35 17.82 5.87
N GLY A 39 -1.59 18.74 4.95
CA GLY A 39 -2.80 19.58 4.91
C GLY A 39 -4.03 18.91 4.31
N ARG A 40 -4.06 17.58 4.15
CA ARG A 40 -5.24 16.89 3.61
C ARG A 40 -6.33 16.82 4.69
N GLU A 41 -7.39 17.60 4.50
CA GLU A 41 -8.51 17.70 5.45
C GLU A 41 -9.71 16.79 5.12
N GLY A 42 -9.66 16.05 4.01
CA GLY A 42 -10.81 15.27 3.55
C GLY A 42 -10.48 14.00 2.77
N ALA A 43 -11.55 13.37 2.27
CA ALA A 43 -11.42 12.19 1.42
C ALA A 43 -10.61 12.50 0.15
N CYS A 44 -9.81 11.54 -0.31
CA CYS A 44 -9.07 11.71 -1.55
C CYS A 44 -10.05 11.90 -2.72
N ALA A 45 -9.88 12.99 -3.49
CA ALA A 45 -10.72 13.28 -4.66
C ALA A 45 -10.64 12.19 -5.75
N GLN A 46 -9.58 11.39 -5.76
CA GLN A 46 -9.41 10.24 -6.67
C GLN A 46 -10.10 8.96 -6.15
N GLY A 47 -10.87 9.03 -5.07
CA GLY A 47 -11.62 7.89 -4.53
C GLY A 47 -10.80 6.89 -3.69
N CYS A 48 -9.52 7.18 -3.40
CA CYS A 48 -8.65 6.22 -2.70
C CYS A 48 -9.17 5.80 -1.31
N HIS A 49 -9.85 6.69 -0.58
CA HIS A 49 -10.37 6.40 0.77
C HIS A 49 -11.70 5.62 0.76
N THR A 50 -12.40 5.61 -0.38
CA THR A 50 -13.70 4.96 -0.58
C THR A 50 -13.62 3.75 -1.51
N ALA A 51 -12.42 3.36 -1.95
CA ALA A 51 -12.21 2.25 -2.88
C ALA A 51 -12.87 0.93 -2.43
N LEU A 52 -13.01 0.71 -1.12
CA LEU A 52 -13.62 -0.49 -0.57
C LEU A 52 -15.16 -0.54 -0.70
N ASP A 53 -15.82 0.59 -0.96
CA ASP A 53 -17.30 0.71 -0.95
C ASP A 53 -18.01 -0.30 -1.84
N ASN A 54 -17.40 -0.58 -2.99
CA ASN A 54 -17.96 -1.47 -4.00
C ASN A 54 -17.07 -2.70 -4.25
N ALA A 55 -16.06 -2.94 -3.41
CA ALA A 55 -15.07 -4.00 -3.62
C ALA A 55 -15.32 -5.25 -2.75
N ILE A 56 -16.23 -5.19 -1.78
CA ILE A 56 -16.56 -6.35 -0.93
C ILE A 56 -17.54 -7.25 -1.66
N MET A 57 -17.00 -8.29 -2.29
CA MET A 57 -17.79 -9.27 -3.05
C MET A 57 -18.51 -10.29 -2.15
N THR A 58 -18.03 -10.50 -0.93
CA THR A 58 -18.63 -11.47 0.00
C THR A 58 -20.00 -10.98 0.46
N ALA A 59 -21.05 -11.72 0.08
CA ALA A 59 -22.43 -11.42 0.44
C ALA A 59 -22.63 -11.43 1.97
N PRO A 60 -23.55 -10.60 2.51
CA PRO A 60 -23.74 -10.45 3.97
C PRO A 60 -23.96 -11.77 4.71
N SER A 61 -24.72 -12.70 4.14
CA SER A 61 -25.02 -14.02 4.73
C SER A 61 -23.82 -14.96 4.83
N HIS A 62 -22.73 -14.66 4.13
CA HIS A 62 -21.52 -15.50 4.05
C HIS A 62 -20.31 -14.86 4.74
N ARG A 63 -20.51 -13.80 5.53
CA ARG A 63 -19.42 -13.14 6.25
C ARG A 63 -19.21 -13.80 7.60
N ASP A 64 -18.06 -14.42 7.78
CA ASP A 64 -17.64 -14.99 9.06
C ASP A 64 -17.39 -13.86 10.09
N PRO A 65 -18.07 -13.87 11.25
CA PRO A 65 -17.87 -12.88 12.31
C PRO A 65 -16.41 -12.76 12.79
N ALA A 66 -15.69 -13.88 12.90
CA ALA A 66 -14.28 -13.86 13.33
C ALA A 66 -13.38 -13.18 12.30
N MET A 67 -13.71 -13.34 11.02
CA MET A 67 -13.00 -12.66 9.95
C MET A 67 -13.29 -11.17 9.91
N LEU A 68 -14.55 -10.77 10.14
CA LEU A 68 -14.92 -9.36 10.24
C LEU A 68 -14.21 -8.66 11.40
N GLU A 69 -14.08 -9.32 12.55
CA GLU A 69 -13.36 -8.77 13.69
C GLU A 69 -11.88 -8.54 13.37
N LYS A 70 -11.22 -9.54 12.76
CA LYS A 70 -9.83 -9.43 12.33
C LYS A 70 -9.61 -8.33 11.27
N LEU A 71 -10.62 -8.03 10.44
CA LEU A 71 -10.55 -7.00 9.40
C LEU A 71 -11.16 -5.65 9.83
N SER A 72 -11.59 -5.51 11.08
CA SER A 72 -12.37 -4.36 11.58
C SER A 72 -11.73 -3.02 11.25
N LEU A 73 -10.40 -2.88 11.36
CA LEU A 73 -9.68 -1.64 11.05
C LEU A 73 -9.86 -1.15 9.60
N ILE A 74 -10.15 -2.07 8.67
CA ILE A 74 -10.25 -1.78 7.24
C ILE A 74 -11.72 -1.71 6.81
N VAL A 75 -12.55 -2.66 7.28
CA VAL A 75 -13.94 -2.81 6.79
C VAL A 75 -14.96 -1.97 7.57
N LYS A 76 -14.63 -1.46 8.77
CA LYS A 76 -15.58 -0.79 9.67
C LYS A 76 -16.32 0.39 9.04
N ARG A 77 -15.65 1.17 8.18
CA ARG A 77 -16.32 2.28 7.46
C ARG A 77 -17.39 1.79 6.48
N THR A 78 -17.17 0.62 5.88
CA THR A 78 -17.99 0.11 4.75
C THR A 78 -19.11 -0.82 5.22
N LEU A 79 -18.87 -1.59 6.29
CA LEU A 79 -19.77 -2.62 6.79
C LEU A 79 -20.33 -2.36 8.20
N GLY A 80 -19.90 -1.29 8.86
CA GLY A 80 -20.30 -0.92 10.22
C GLY A 80 -21.36 0.17 10.29
#